data_AF-A0A6A5VC18-F1
#
_entry.id   AF-A0A6A5VC18-F1
#
_cell.length_a   1.000
_cell.length_b   1.000
_cell.length_c   1.000
_cell.angle_alpha   90.00
_cell.angle_beta   90.00
_cell.angle_gamma   90.00
#
_symmetry.space_group_name_H-M   'P 1'
#
loop_
_entity.id
_entity.type
_entity.pdbx_description
1 polymer ?
#
loop_
_entity_poly.entity_id
_entity_poly.type
_entity_poly.pdbx_seq_one_letter_code
_entity_poly.pdbx_strand_id
1 'polypeptide(L)'
;MPLPIEDVVKAPGPFPDPETFSSSHSSMSGPHQYGDVVSFNILGVNQVLLNTEKAANDLFVQRGNHYSDRGIPTAMAECISKGRVTALIETWRKHRKLLNNVLSSAATTRYEPSIEIETAYTLHDLLSSPDRFSDHIERYAYGLVFRIGLGRSVRSLDDAFFREVLTTIDEGMLAFRADKFACNIWPH
;
A
#
# COMPACT_ATOMS: atom_id res chain seq x y z
N MET A 1 -6.63 33.25 -13.08
CA MET A 1 -5.46 33.12 -13.96
C MET A 1 -4.50 32.15 -13.28
N PRO A 2 -4.34 30.91 -13.76
CA PRO A 2 -3.43 29.96 -13.13
C PRO A 2 -1.98 30.34 -13.46
N LEU A 3 -1.11 30.32 -12.46
CA LEU A 3 0.31 30.65 -12.60
C LEU A 3 1.05 29.53 -13.35
N PRO A 4 2.04 29.87 -14.19
CA PRO A 4 2.85 28.90 -14.92
C PRO A 4 3.72 28.06 -13.96
N ILE A 5 3.87 26.78 -14.30
CA ILE A 5 4.52 25.72 -13.49
C ILE A 5 6.02 25.98 -13.27
N GLU A 6 6.63 26.85 -14.07
CA GLU A 6 8.07 27.12 -14.03
C GLU A 6 8.52 27.85 -12.75
N ASP A 7 7.64 28.59 -12.08
CA ASP A 7 8.00 29.39 -10.90
C ASP A 7 8.02 28.59 -9.58
N VAL A 8 7.65 27.30 -9.58
CA VAL A 8 7.59 26.45 -8.37
C VAL A 8 8.79 25.50 -8.25
N VAL A 9 9.62 25.40 -9.29
CA VAL A 9 10.70 24.40 -9.36
C VAL A 9 12.02 25.01 -8.85
N LYS A 10 12.33 24.78 -7.58
CA LYS A 10 13.68 25.00 -7.04
C LYS A 10 14.45 23.67 -7.10
N ALA A 11 15.59 23.65 -7.77
CA ALA A 11 16.45 22.47 -7.82
C ALA A 11 16.89 22.07 -6.39
N PRO A 12 16.62 20.84 -5.93
CA PRO A 12 17.10 20.41 -4.62
C PRO A 12 18.61 20.11 -4.69
N GLY A 13 19.29 20.27 -3.55
CA GLY A 13 20.64 19.76 -3.37
C GLY A 13 20.71 18.23 -3.48
N PRO A 14 21.92 17.63 -3.48
CA PRO A 14 22.09 16.19 -3.63
C PRO A 14 21.32 15.43 -2.54
N PHE A 15 20.62 14.37 -2.96
CA PHE A 15 19.88 13.50 -2.04
C PHE A 15 20.87 12.76 -1.13
N PRO A 16 20.58 12.64 0.18
CA PRO A 16 21.41 11.85 1.08
C PRO A 16 21.35 10.36 0.73
N ASP A 17 22.44 9.64 1.01
CA ASP A 17 22.62 8.23 0.67
C ASP A 17 21.55 7.31 1.30
N PRO A 18 21.20 6.18 0.65
CA PRO A 18 20.11 5.29 1.09
C PRO A 18 20.27 4.71 2.51
N GLU A 19 21.49 4.59 3.03
CA GLU A 19 21.73 4.18 4.43
C GLU A 19 21.31 5.25 5.45
N THR A 20 21.36 6.53 5.05
CA THR A 20 20.92 7.67 5.87
C THR A 20 19.40 7.72 5.99
N PHE A 21 18.67 7.28 4.94
CA PHE A 21 17.21 7.32 4.90
C PHE A 21 16.55 6.33 5.88
N SER A 22 17.19 5.17 6.11
CA SER A 22 16.68 4.16 7.04
C SER A 22 16.96 4.48 8.51
N SER A 23 17.93 5.36 8.81
CA SER A 23 18.44 5.60 10.16
C SER A 23 18.01 6.93 10.76
N SER A 24 17.35 7.82 10.00
CA SER A 24 17.01 9.17 10.43
C SER A 24 15.51 9.39 10.67
N HIS A 25 14.90 8.68 11.63
CA HIS A 25 13.61 9.13 12.17
C HIS A 25 13.74 10.30 13.18
N SER A 26 14.96 10.71 13.55
CA SER A 26 15.16 11.72 14.61
C SER A 26 16.15 12.85 14.31
N SER A 27 16.71 13.00 13.09
CA SER A 27 17.54 14.19 12.78
C SER A 27 17.50 14.73 11.35
N MET A 28 16.49 14.39 10.54
CA MET A 28 16.25 15.19 9.32
C MET A 28 15.65 16.53 9.73
N SER A 29 16.40 17.61 9.55
CA SER A 29 15.81 18.94 9.43
C SER A 29 14.74 18.86 8.35
N GLY A 30 13.47 18.95 8.77
CA GLY A 30 12.35 18.36 8.05
C GLY A 30 12.19 18.85 6.60
N PRO A 31 11.40 18.13 5.80
CA PRO A 31 11.16 18.42 4.39
C PRO A 31 10.73 19.85 4.04
N HIS A 32 10.29 20.63 5.03
CA HIS A 32 9.80 22.00 4.88
C HIS A 32 10.82 22.97 4.27
N GLN A 33 12.10 22.61 4.19
CA GLN A 33 13.14 23.43 3.57
C GLN A 33 13.05 23.49 2.03
N TYR A 34 12.38 22.53 1.39
CA TYR A 34 12.41 22.35 -0.06
C TYR A 34 11.12 22.77 -0.79
N GLY A 35 10.12 23.25 -0.05
CA GLY A 35 8.81 23.66 -0.60
C GLY A 35 7.79 22.54 -0.64
N ASP A 36 6.57 22.88 -1.08
CA ASP A 36 5.41 21.97 -1.06
C ASP A 36 5.51 20.85 -2.13
N VAL A 37 6.22 21.13 -3.22
CA VAL A 37 6.41 20.23 -4.37
C VAL A 37 7.87 20.34 -4.82
N VAL A 38 8.55 19.19 -4.93
CA VAL A 38 9.94 19.10 -5.39
C VAL A 38 10.00 18.18 -6.60
N SER A 39 10.55 18.65 -7.73
CA SER A 39 10.81 17.78 -8.88
C SER A 39 12.29 17.44 -9.00
N PHE A 40 12.59 16.22 -9.41
CA PHE A 40 13.94 15.78 -9.69
C PHE A 40 13.94 14.80 -10.86
N ASN A 41 14.94 14.92 -11.74
CA ASN A 41 15.12 14.01 -12.86
C ASN A 41 16.13 12.93 -12.47
N ILE A 42 15.71 11.67 -12.48
CA ILE A 42 16.60 10.52 -12.33
C ILE A 42 16.54 9.75 -13.64
N LEU A 43 17.69 9.61 -14.28
CA LEU A 43 17.86 8.78 -15.49
C LEU A 43 16.84 9.10 -16.61
N GLY A 44 16.52 10.38 -16.80
CA GLY A 44 15.57 10.84 -17.81
C GLY A 44 14.10 10.81 -17.36
N VAL A 45 13.79 10.19 -16.22
CA VAL A 45 12.45 10.16 -15.63
C VAL A 45 12.31 11.30 -14.63
N ASN A 46 11.34 12.20 -14.88
CA ASN A 46 11.01 13.28 -13.96
C ASN A 46 10.10 12.75 -12.84
N GLN A 47 10.60 12.74 -11.60
CA GLN A 47 9.85 12.37 -10.41
C GLN A 47 9.46 13.63 -9.65
N VAL A 48 8.28 13.61 -9.02
CA VAL A 48 7.75 14.74 -8.25
C VAL A 48 7.41 14.26 -6.84
N LEU A 49 8.08 14.83 -5.84
CA LEU A 49 7.82 14.62 -4.42
C LEU A 49 6.83 15.66 -3.92
N LEU A 50 5.74 15.20 -3.33
CA LEU A 50 4.72 16.03 -2.68
C LEU A 50 4.93 15.99 -1.19
N ASN A 51 5.14 17.16 -0.61
CA ASN A 51 5.61 17.29 0.75
C ASN A 51 4.53 17.75 1.73
N THR A 52 3.48 18.38 1.20
CA THR A 52 2.33 18.84 1.99
C THR A 52 1.07 18.06 1.62
N GLU A 53 0.20 17.85 2.61
CA GLU A 53 -1.12 17.26 2.41
C GLU A 53 -1.93 18.04 1.37
N LYS A 54 -1.83 19.38 1.38
CA LYS A 54 -2.52 20.24 0.43
C LYS A 54 -2.12 19.94 -1.02
N ALA A 55 -0.82 19.80 -1.29
CA ALA A 55 -0.33 19.48 -2.63
C ALA A 55 -0.75 18.06 -3.05
N ALA A 56 -0.68 17.08 -2.13
CA ALA A 56 -1.17 15.73 -2.37
C ALA A 56 -2.67 15.68 -2.68
N ASN A 57 -3.49 16.46 -1.97
CA ASN A 57 -4.93 16.51 -2.16
C ASN A 57 -5.31 17.19 -3.50
N ASP A 58 -4.70 18.34 -3.83
CA ASP A 58 -4.97 19.02 -5.11
C ASP A 58 -4.61 18.12 -6.31
N LEU A 59 -3.47 17.43 -6.25
CA LEU A 59 -3.03 16.57 -7.36
C LEU A 59 -3.77 15.23 -7.43
N PHE A 60 -3.88 14.49 -6.32
CA PHE A 60 -4.45 13.14 -6.34
C PHE A 60 -5.97 13.09 -6.18
N VAL A 61 -6.59 14.06 -5.49
CA VAL A 61 -8.04 14.06 -5.26
C VAL A 61 -8.74 14.98 -6.25
N GLN A 62 -8.38 16.27 -6.28
CA GLN A 62 -9.07 17.25 -7.13
C GLN A 62 -8.75 17.05 -8.61
N ARG A 63 -7.50 16.72 -8.93
CA ARG A 63 -7.01 16.52 -10.30
C ARG A 63 -6.62 15.07 -10.60
N GLY A 64 -7.13 14.12 -9.83
CA GLY A 64 -6.76 12.71 -9.94
C GLY A 64 -6.94 12.11 -11.34
N ASN A 65 -7.85 12.63 -12.17
CA ASN A 65 -8.01 12.16 -13.55
C ASN A 65 -6.79 12.45 -14.46
N HIS A 66 -5.93 13.41 -14.10
CA HIS A 66 -4.71 13.75 -14.85
C HIS A 66 -3.45 13.15 -14.23
N TYR A 67 -3.42 13.00 -12.90
CA TYR A 67 -2.19 12.63 -12.16
C TYR A 67 -2.28 11.28 -11.43
N SER A 68 -3.44 10.63 -11.41
CA SER A 68 -3.63 9.32 -10.78
C SER A 68 -3.51 8.17 -11.77
N ASP A 69 -2.60 8.30 -12.74
CA ASP A 69 -2.18 7.12 -13.50
C ASP A 69 -1.32 6.24 -12.59
N ARG A 70 -1.71 4.98 -12.45
CA ARG A 70 -1.08 4.07 -11.50
C ARG A 70 0.10 3.45 -12.23
N GLY A 71 1.24 4.15 -12.26
CA GLY A 71 2.51 3.57 -12.67
C GLY A 71 2.80 2.36 -11.78
N ILE A 72 2.69 1.17 -12.35
CA ILE A 72 2.91 -0.07 -11.60
C ILE A 72 4.41 -0.33 -11.61
N PRO A 73 5.05 -0.53 -10.44
CA PRO A 73 6.43 -0.99 -10.42
C PRO A 73 6.55 -2.31 -11.20
N THR A 74 7.50 -2.42 -12.12
CA THR A 74 7.72 -3.62 -12.94
C THR A 74 7.83 -4.88 -12.09
N ALA A 75 8.50 -4.79 -10.93
CA ALA A 75 8.60 -5.89 -9.97
C ALA A 75 7.22 -6.38 -9.49
N MET A 76 6.32 -5.45 -9.19
CA MET A 76 4.96 -5.79 -8.76
C MET A 76 4.15 -6.40 -9.90
N ALA A 77 4.23 -5.83 -11.11
CA ALA A 77 3.47 -6.31 -12.27
C ALA A 77 3.92 -7.71 -12.71
N GLU A 78 5.24 -7.90 -12.88
CA GLU A 78 5.80 -9.05 -13.58
C GLU A 78 6.32 -10.15 -12.63
N CYS A 79 7.00 -9.78 -11.55
CA CYS A 79 7.65 -10.74 -10.68
C CYS A 79 6.70 -11.28 -9.58
N ILE A 80 5.99 -10.37 -8.90
CA ILE A 80 5.22 -10.71 -7.69
C ILE A 80 3.77 -11.05 -8.04
N SER A 81 3.05 -10.10 -8.66
CA SER A 81 1.63 -10.33 -8.93
C SER A 81 1.39 -11.26 -10.10
N LYS A 82 2.33 -11.36 -11.05
CA LYS A 82 2.15 -12.06 -12.34
C LYS A 82 0.82 -11.68 -13.01
N GLY A 83 0.42 -10.40 -12.92
CA GLY A 83 -0.85 -9.88 -13.44
C GLY A 83 -2.10 -10.19 -12.62
N ARG A 84 -1.99 -10.70 -11.39
CA ARG A 84 -3.15 -11.12 -10.55
C ARG A 84 -3.65 -10.07 -9.57
N VAL A 85 -2.91 -8.97 -9.37
CA VAL A 85 -3.36 -7.90 -8.47
C VAL A 85 -4.38 -7.03 -9.22
N THR A 86 -5.64 -7.18 -8.83
CA THR A 86 -6.80 -6.55 -9.49
C THR A 86 -6.76 -5.02 -9.51
N ALA A 87 -6.07 -4.41 -8.54
CA ALA A 87 -5.85 -2.96 -8.45
C ALA A 87 -4.86 -2.39 -9.48
N LEU A 88 -4.13 -3.27 -10.17
CA LEU A 88 -2.99 -2.96 -11.04
C LEU A 88 -3.21 -3.48 -12.47
N ILE A 89 -4.46 -3.70 -12.88
CA ILE A 89 -4.79 -4.12 -14.24
C ILE A 89 -5.77 -3.14 -14.88
N GLU A 90 -5.77 -3.04 -16.21
CA GLU A 90 -6.62 -2.12 -16.99
C GLU A 90 -8.12 -2.29 -16.67
N THR A 91 -8.50 -3.50 -16.25
CA THR A 91 -9.87 -3.83 -15.82
C THR A 91 -10.17 -3.48 -14.36
N TRP A 92 -9.31 -2.70 -13.67
CA TRP A 92 -9.50 -2.29 -12.29
C TRP A 92 -10.87 -1.66 -12.05
N ARG A 93 -11.36 -0.80 -12.95
CA ARG A 93 -12.71 -0.20 -12.78
C ARG A 93 -13.81 -1.26 -12.68
N LYS A 94 -13.71 -2.34 -13.46
CA LYS A 94 -14.66 -3.46 -13.42
C LYS A 94 -14.51 -4.26 -12.13
N HIS A 95 -13.27 -4.59 -11.75
CA HIS A 95 -12.97 -5.30 -10.50
C HIS A 95 -13.42 -4.50 -9.27
N ARG A 96 -13.13 -3.20 -9.22
CA ARG A 96 -13.56 -2.29 -8.17
C ARG A 96 -15.08 -2.23 -8.07
N LYS A 97 -15.81 -2.23 -9.19
CA LYS A 97 -17.28 -2.26 -9.17
C LYS A 97 -17.79 -3.55 -8.51
N LEU A 98 -17.19 -4.70 -8.83
CA LEU A 98 -17.54 -5.98 -8.21
C LEU A 98 -17.19 -5.99 -6.72
N LEU A 99 -15.98 -5.59 -6.36
CA LEU A 99 -15.52 -5.50 -4.98
C LEU A 99 -16.40 -4.55 -4.17
N ASN A 100 -16.82 -3.42 -4.72
CA ASN A 100 -17.69 -2.48 -4.03
C ASN A 100 -19.07 -3.07 -3.72
N ASN A 101 -19.59 -3.98 -4.55
CA ASN A 101 -20.83 -4.69 -4.23
C ASN A 101 -20.65 -5.64 -3.04
N VAL A 102 -19.50 -6.33 -2.97
CA VAL A 102 -19.16 -7.28 -1.92
C VAL A 102 -18.79 -6.57 -0.61
N LEU A 103 -18.04 -5.47 -0.68
CA LEU A 103 -17.51 -4.72 0.47
C LEU A 103 -18.36 -3.50 0.84
N SER A 104 -19.55 -3.35 0.28
CA SER A 104 -20.45 -2.26 0.64
C SER A 104 -20.88 -2.37 2.10
N SER A 105 -21.19 -1.22 2.71
CA SER A 105 -21.78 -1.17 4.06
C SER A 105 -23.05 -2.05 4.14
N ALA A 106 -23.88 -2.04 3.09
CA ALA A 106 -25.07 -2.89 3.00
C ALA A 106 -24.75 -4.39 2.95
N ALA A 107 -23.63 -4.79 2.33
CA ALA A 107 -23.19 -6.18 2.31
C ALA A 107 -22.54 -6.62 3.63
N THR A 108 -22.12 -5.67 4.48
CA THR A 108 -21.42 -5.97 5.75
C THR A 108 -22.31 -6.76 6.71
N THR A 109 -23.61 -6.49 6.75
CA THR A 109 -24.58 -7.25 7.56
C THR A 109 -24.59 -8.74 7.22
N ARG A 110 -24.28 -9.12 5.97
CA ARG A 110 -24.18 -10.54 5.57
C ARG A 110 -23.00 -11.25 6.24
N TYR A 111 -21.97 -10.51 6.65
CA TYR A 111 -20.77 -11.07 7.25
C TYR A 111 -20.80 -11.11 8.77
N GLU A 112 -21.84 -10.57 9.41
CA GLU A 112 -22.01 -10.59 10.86
C GLU A 112 -21.81 -11.99 11.46
N PRO A 113 -22.39 -13.09 10.93
CA PRO A 113 -22.12 -14.43 11.47
C PRO A 113 -20.65 -14.85 11.34
N SER A 114 -19.95 -14.41 10.29
CA SER A 114 -18.53 -14.70 10.11
C SER A 114 -17.66 -13.93 11.10
N ILE A 115 -18.04 -12.67 11.38
CA ILE A 115 -17.38 -11.82 12.37
C ILE A 115 -17.57 -12.42 13.76
N GLU A 116 -18.78 -12.83 14.12
CA GLU A 116 -19.08 -13.45 15.42
C GLU A 116 -18.26 -14.71 15.67
N ILE A 117 -18.17 -15.59 14.67
CA ILE A 117 -17.38 -16.83 14.75
C ILE A 117 -15.90 -16.53 14.99
N GLU A 118 -15.29 -15.65 14.18
CA GLU A 118 -13.87 -15.30 14.35
C GLU A 118 -13.61 -14.56 15.67
N THR A 119 -14.57 -13.74 16.11
CA THR A 119 -14.49 -13.05 17.40
C THR A 119 -14.52 -14.07 18.55
N ALA A 120 -15.42 -15.05 18.52
CA ALA A 120 -15.50 -16.09 19.55
C ALA A 120 -14.19 -16.89 19.67
N TYR A 121 -13.59 -17.29 18.54
CA TYR A 121 -12.28 -17.97 18.55
C TYR A 121 -11.18 -17.09 19.13
N THR A 122 -11.16 -15.80 18.74
CA THR A 122 -10.13 -14.86 19.21
C THR A 122 -10.25 -14.58 20.70
N LEU A 123 -11.48 -14.44 21.21
CA LEU A 123 -11.72 -14.29 22.65
C LEU A 123 -11.29 -15.53 23.43
N HIS A 124 -11.56 -16.73 22.91
CA HIS A 124 -11.12 -17.98 23.51
C HIS A 124 -9.58 -18.05 23.60
N ASP A 125 -8.89 -17.73 22.51
CA ASP A 125 -7.42 -17.79 22.46
C ASP A 125 -6.78 -16.72 23.36
N LEU A 126 -7.41 -15.55 23.45
CA LEU A 126 -6.98 -14.46 24.32
C LEU A 126 -7.16 -14.81 25.80
N LEU A 127 -8.24 -15.50 26.17
CA LEU A 127 -8.43 -16.02 27.53
C LEU A 127 -7.41 -17.12 27.87
N SER A 128 -7.00 -17.91 26.89
CA SER A 128 -6.07 -19.02 27.08
C SER A 128 -4.60 -18.57 27.11
N SER A 129 -4.25 -17.52 26.35
CA SER A 129 -2.87 -17.05 26.16
C SER A 129 -2.82 -15.52 25.95
N PRO A 130 -3.10 -14.74 27.00
CA PRO A 130 -3.18 -13.28 26.92
C PRO A 130 -1.85 -12.62 26.52
N ASP A 131 -0.72 -13.25 26.81
CA ASP A 131 0.62 -12.75 26.47
C ASP A 131 0.85 -12.61 24.95
N ARG A 132 0.04 -13.30 24.13
CA ARG A 132 0.11 -13.29 22.67
C ARG A 132 -0.95 -12.40 22.02
N PHE A 133 -1.34 -11.31 22.70
CA PHE A 133 -2.38 -10.40 22.24
C PHE A 133 -2.23 -9.96 20.77
N SER A 134 -1.04 -9.51 20.38
CA SER A 134 -0.77 -9.04 19.01
C SER A 134 -1.03 -10.13 17.97
N ASP A 135 -0.52 -11.35 18.21
CA ASP A 135 -0.71 -12.50 17.34
C ASP A 135 -2.21 -12.83 17.18
N HIS A 136 -2.99 -12.74 18.27
CA HIS A 136 -4.43 -13.03 18.24
C HIS A 136 -5.22 -12.00 17.43
N ILE A 137 -4.88 -10.71 17.56
CA ILE A 137 -5.51 -9.64 16.78
C ILE A 137 -5.10 -9.75 15.30
N GLU A 138 -3.84 -10.07 15.03
CA GLU A 138 -3.35 -10.32 13.67
C GLU A 138 -4.10 -11.51 13.04
N ARG A 139 -4.18 -12.65 13.75
CA ARG A 139 -4.95 -13.82 13.33
C ARG A 139 -6.41 -13.49 13.06
N TYR A 140 -7.04 -12.67 13.90
CA TYR A 140 -8.42 -12.23 13.72
C TYR A 140 -8.60 -11.44 12.41
N ALA A 141 -7.76 -10.42 12.18
CA ALA A 141 -7.85 -9.57 11.00
C ALA A 141 -7.74 -10.40 9.72
N TYR A 142 -6.76 -11.30 9.65
CA TYR A 142 -6.60 -12.18 8.52
C TYR A 142 -7.72 -13.23 8.43
N GLY A 143 -8.04 -13.91 9.53
CA GLY A 143 -9.10 -14.93 9.59
C GLY A 143 -10.42 -14.42 9.03
N LEU A 144 -10.77 -13.17 9.32
CA LEU A 144 -11.96 -12.52 8.78
C LEU A 144 -11.87 -12.32 7.26
N VAL A 145 -10.74 -11.82 6.75
CA VAL A 145 -10.51 -11.60 5.31
C VAL A 145 -10.53 -12.94 4.54
N PHE A 146 -9.90 -13.99 5.06
CA PHE A 146 -9.90 -15.32 4.44
C PHE A 146 -11.29 -15.96 4.47
N ARG A 147 -12.05 -15.78 5.56
CA ARG A 147 -13.40 -16.34 5.69
C ARG A 147 -14.37 -15.66 4.73
N ILE A 148 -14.35 -14.33 4.66
CA ILE A 148 -15.24 -13.56 3.79
C ILE A 148 -14.81 -13.67 2.32
N GLY A 149 -13.51 -13.50 2.05
CA GLY A 149 -12.98 -13.41 0.70
C GLY A 149 -12.74 -14.76 0.02
N LEU A 150 -12.33 -15.78 0.77
CA LEU A 150 -11.93 -17.09 0.24
C LEU A 150 -12.78 -18.25 0.77
N GLY A 151 -13.71 -18.00 1.70
CA GLY A 151 -14.53 -19.04 2.33
C GLY A 151 -13.72 -19.99 3.21
N ARG A 152 -12.51 -19.61 3.62
CA ARG A 152 -11.58 -20.45 4.40
C ARG A 152 -11.39 -19.91 5.80
N SER A 153 -11.28 -20.82 6.78
CA SER A 153 -10.96 -20.47 8.17
C SER A 153 -9.46 -20.64 8.39
N VAL A 154 -8.81 -19.61 8.91
CA VAL A 154 -7.40 -19.65 9.33
C VAL A 154 -7.36 -19.91 10.83
N ARG A 155 -6.85 -21.08 11.22
CA ARG A 155 -6.80 -21.50 12.63
C ARG A 155 -5.45 -21.27 13.30
N SER A 156 -4.40 -21.03 12.52
CA SER A 156 -3.07 -20.74 13.01
C SER A 156 -2.33 -19.82 12.04
N LEU A 157 -1.50 -18.93 12.58
CA LEU A 157 -0.54 -18.13 11.80
C LEU A 157 0.56 -19.01 11.17
N ASP A 158 0.68 -20.27 11.60
CA ASP A 158 1.63 -21.23 11.07
C ASP A 158 1.12 -22.01 9.85
N ASP A 159 -0.11 -21.74 9.41
CA ASP A 159 -0.65 -22.34 8.19
C ASP A 159 0.23 -21.98 6.98
N ALA A 160 0.67 -22.99 6.23
CA ALA A 160 1.61 -22.80 5.11
C ALA A 160 1.05 -21.87 4.03
N PHE A 161 -0.25 -21.98 3.73
CA PHE A 161 -0.91 -21.11 2.76
C PHE A 161 -1.02 -19.68 3.29
N PHE A 162 -1.31 -19.53 4.58
CA PHE A 162 -1.36 -18.23 5.21
C PHE A 162 0.02 -17.52 5.17
N ARG A 163 1.10 -18.23 5.52
CA ARG A 163 2.48 -17.70 5.45
C ARG A 163 2.89 -17.32 4.04
N GLU A 164 2.52 -18.11 3.04
CA GLU A 164 2.76 -17.79 1.63
C GLU A 164 2.07 -16.48 1.22
N VAL A 165 0.81 -16.29 1.64
CA VAL A 165 0.06 -15.07 1.36
C VAL A 165 0.70 -13.86 2.05
N LEU A 166 1.09 -13.97 3.32
CA LEU A 166 1.78 -12.89 4.04
C LEU A 166 3.10 -12.51 3.37
N THR A 167 3.91 -13.50 3.02
CA THR A 167 5.19 -13.28 2.31
C THR A 167 4.95 -12.55 0.99
N THR A 168 3.92 -12.94 0.24
CA THR A 168 3.57 -12.28 -1.02
C THR A 168 3.12 -10.82 -0.80
N ILE A 169 2.38 -10.55 0.27
CA ILE A 169 1.96 -9.18 0.62
C ILE A 169 3.18 -8.34 0.98
N ASP A 170 4.09 -8.86 1.81
CA ASP A 170 5.30 -8.16 2.23
C ASP A 170 6.24 -7.89 1.05
N GLU A 171 6.50 -8.90 0.21
CA GLU A 171 7.26 -8.73 -1.03
C GLU A 171 6.60 -7.71 -1.96
N GLY A 172 5.28 -7.75 -2.08
CA GLY A 172 4.49 -6.76 -2.83
C GLY A 172 4.67 -5.33 -2.29
N MET A 173 4.67 -5.15 -0.97
CA MET A 173 4.91 -3.85 -0.35
C MET A 173 6.34 -3.36 -0.60
N LEU A 174 7.32 -4.25 -0.57
CA LEU A 174 8.70 -3.94 -0.96
C LEU A 174 8.81 -3.54 -2.44
N ALA A 175 7.95 -4.04 -3.31
CA ALA A 175 7.95 -3.70 -4.73
C ALA A 175 7.61 -2.24 -5.02
N PHE A 176 6.92 -1.54 -4.11
CA PHE A 176 6.68 -0.10 -4.23
C PHE A 176 7.87 0.75 -3.78
N ARG A 177 8.85 0.14 -3.12
CA ARG A 177 10.10 0.80 -2.80
C ARG A 177 11.03 0.75 -4.01
N ALA A 178 11.47 1.91 -4.46
CA ALA A 178 12.37 2.01 -5.60
C ALA A 178 13.73 1.33 -5.35
N ASP A 179 14.21 1.29 -4.09
CA ASP A 179 15.52 0.73 -3.73
C ASP A 179 15.58 -0.80 -3.72
N LYS A 180 14.43 -1.48 -3.67
CA LYS A 180 14.38 -2.93 -3.44
C LYS A 180 14.46 -3.77 -4.71
N PHE A 181 14.07 -3.23 -5.85
CA PHE A 181 14.08 -3.95 -7.12
C PHE A 181 14.67 -3.08 -8.22
N ALA A 182 15.79 -3.54 -8.79
CA ALA A 182 16.43 -2.83 -9.91
C ALA A 182 15.47 -2.67 -11.10
N CYS A 183 14.61 -3.64 -11.40
CA CYS A 183 13.63 -3.51 -12.48
C CYS A 183 12.60 -2.39 -12.30
N ASN A 184 12.51 -1.77 -11.11
CA ASN A 184 11.66 -0.59 -10.90
C ASN A 184 12.33 0.73 -11.32
N ILE A 185 13.65 0.78 -11.41
CA ILE A 185 14.42 1.99 -11.77
C ILE A 185 14.80 1.97 -13.24
N TRP A 186 15.09 0.80 -13.80
CA TRP A 186 15.49 0.65 -15.20
C TRP A 186 14.28 0.24 -16.06
N PRO A 187 13.81 1.10 -16.98
CA PRO A 187 12.81 0.71 -17.96
C PRO A 187 13.41 -0.27 -18.97
N HIS A 188 12.58 -1.21 -19.44
CA HIS A 188 12.88 -2.04 -20.62
C HIS A 188 12.75 -1.24 -21.92
#